data_AF-X1KGL4-F1
#
_entry.id   AF-X1KGL4-F1
#
_cell.length_a   1.000
_cell.length_b   1.000
_cell.length_c   1.000
_cell.angle_alpha   90.00
_cell.angle_beta   90.00
_cell.angle_gamma   90.00
#
_symmetry.space_group_name_H-M   'P 1'
#
loop_
_entity.id
_entity.type
_entity.pdbx_description
1 polymer ?
#
loop_
_entity_poly.entity_id
_entity_poly.type
_entity_poly.pdbx_seq_one_letter_code
_entity_poly.pdbx_strand_id
1 'polypeptide(L)'
;IKIHCGVYIAQHTVIEDDVFMAPGVVVANDIHPSCRYSAQCMKGPIIKKGAQIGVNVTLLPFITVGEHSLIGGGSVVTKDVPSRSVVYGNPARVAKSIDDLRCIRGLTDKPYGEHPIHDLRSSTI
;
A
#
# COMPACT_ATOMS: atom_id res chain seq x y z
N ILE A 1 0.42 10.97 6.33
CA ILE A 1 0.69 10.36 5.00
C ILE A 1 2.11 10.70 4.55
N LYS A 2 2.85 9.75 3.97
CA LYS A 2 4.17 9.96 3.34
C LYS A 2 4.14 9.44 1.89
N ILE A 3 4.38 10.33 0.93
CA ILE A 3 4.37 10.03 -0.52
C ILE A 3 5.72 10.41 -1.10
N HIS A 4 6.38 9.47 -1.76
CA HIS A 4 7.68 9.67 -2.39
C HIS A 4 7.58 10.08 -3.88
N CYS A 5 8.75 10.30 -4.51
CA CYS A 5 8.84 10.75 -5.90
C CYS A 5 8.26 9.72 -6.89
N GLY A 6 7.65 10.23 -7.97
CA GLY A 6 7.12 9.39 -9.04
C GLY A 6 5.86 8.60 -8.67
N VAL A 7 5.18 8.95 -7.58
CA VAL A 7 3.88 8.36 -7.22
C VAL A 7 2.77 9.02 -8.04
N TYR A 8 1.96 8.22 -8.72
CA TYR A 8 0.75 8.67 -9.42
C TYR A 8 -0.49 8.25 -8.63
N ILE A 9 -1.35 9.21 -8.29
CA ILE A 9 -2.60 9.00 -7.55
C ILE A 9 -3.76 9.42 -8.43
N ALA A 10 -4.55 8.45 -8.87
CA ALA A 10 -5.74 8.74 -9.67
C ALA A 10 -6.90 9.30 -8.82
N GLN A 11 -7.83 9.97 -9.48
CA GLN A 11 -9.05 10.52 -8.87
C GLN A 11 -9.87 9.42 -8.18
N HIS A 12 -10.66 9.80 -7.17
CA HIS A 12 -11.49 8.88 -6.39
C HIS A 12 -10.70 7.86 -5.54
N THR A 13 -9.40 8.07 -5.36
CA THR A 13 -8.60 7.32 -4.38
C THR A 13 -8.83 7.89 -2.98
N VAL A 14 -9.03 7.01 -2.00
CA VAL A 14 -9.06 7.37 -0.57
C VAL A 14 -7.75 6.91 0.07
N ILE A 15 -7.06 7.81 0.78
CA ILE A 15 -5.83 7.51 1.49
C ILE A 15 -6.00 7.96 2.95
N GLU A 16 -5.92 7.01 3.87
CA GLU A 16 -6.05 7.26 5.30
C GLU A 16 -4.71 7.65 5.94
N ASP A 17 -4.73 7.91 7.25
CA ASP A 17 -3.56 8.36 8.02
C ASP A 17 -2.39 7.36 7.97
N ASP A 18 -1.17 7.87 8.14
CA ASP A 18 0.05 7.07 8.28
C ASP A 18 0.37 6.12 7.11
N VAL A 19 -0.32 6.23 5.98
CA VAL A 19 0.01 5.50 4.75
C VAL A 19 1.39 5.94 4.25
N PHE A 20 2.20 4.96 3.86
CA PHE A 20 3.50 5.14 3.23
C PHE A 20 3.47 4.63 1.78
N MET A 21 3.84 5.50 0.83
CA MET A 21 3.95 5.15 -0.59
C MET A 21 5.37 5.37 -1.08
N ALA A 22 6.05 4.27 -1.39
CA ALA A 22 7.41 4.29 -1.91
C ALA A 22 7.47 4.87 -3.34
N PRO A 23 8.68 5.18 -3.87
CA PRO A 23 8.82 5.68 -5.23
C PRO A 23 8.17 4.80 -6.30
N GLY A 24 7.56 5.44 -7.30
CA GLY A 24 7.00 4.76 -8.48
C GLY A 24 5.67 4.03 -8.26
N VAL A 25 5.00 4.22 -7.12
CA VAL A 25 3.66 3.64 -6.91
C VAL A 25 2.66 4.27 -7.88
N VAL A 26 1.88 3.44 -8.57
CA VAL A 26 0.82 3.85 -9.50
C VAL A 26 -0.53 3.38 -8.96
N VAL A 27 -1.45 4.32 -8.80
CA VAL A 27 -2.82 4.05 -8.36
C VAL A 27 -3.78 4.32 -9.50
N ALA A 28 -4.52 3.30 -9.95
CA ALA A 28 -5.48 3.41 -11.05
C ALA A 28 -6.93 3.44 -10.51
N ASN A 29 -7.81 4.16 -11.21
CA ASN A 29 -9.22 4.31 -10.85
C ASN A 29 -10.21 3.96 -11.98
N ASP A 30 -9.75 3.86 -13.21
CA ASP A 30 -10.59 3.57 -14.39
C ASP A 30 -10.47 2.10 -14.79
N ILE A 31 -11.60 1.39 -14.79
CA ILE A 31 -11.71 -0.01 -15.21
C ILE A 31 -12.11 -0.14 -16.69
N HIS A 32 -12.59 0.94 -17.32
CA HIS A 32 -13.00 1.00 -18.72
C HIS A 32 -12.42 2.25 -19.42
N PRO A 33 -11.08 2.33 -19.59
CA PRO A 33 -10.47 3.47 -20.27
C PRO A 33 -11.08 3.69 -21.65
N SER A 34 -11.29 4.96 -22.01
CA SER A 34 -11.93 5.41 -23.26
C SER A 34 -13.43 5.08 -23.41
N CYS A 35 -14.08 4.52 -22.39
CA CYS A 35 -15.54 4.37 -22.39
C CYS A 35 -16.25 5.73 -22.24
N ARG A 36 -17.33 5.95 -23.02
CA ARG A 36 -18.21 7.14 -22.91
C ARG A 36 -18.69 7.40 -21.48
N TYR A 37 -18.88 6.34 -20.70
CA TYR A 37 -19.41 6.39 -19.34
C TYR A 37 -18.32 6.21 -18.27
N SER A 38 -17.02 6.23 -18.65
CA SER A 38 -15.90 6.02 -17.71
C SER A 38 -16.03 6.89 -16.46
N ALA A 39 -16.29 8.19 -16.62
CA ALA A 39 -16.44 9.12 -15.51
C ALA A 39 -17.53 8.76 -14.48
N GLN A 40 -18.51 7.96 -14.86
CA GLN A 40 -19.60 7.51 -13.97
C GLN A 40 -19.24 6.24 -13.19
N CYS A 41 -18.22 5.51 -13.64
CA CYS A 41 -17.82 4.23 -13.05
C CYS A 41 -16.41 4.26 -12.45
N MET A 42 -15.63 5.34 -12.60
CA MET A 42 -14.32 5.42 -11.97
C MET A 42 -14.42 5.28 -10.45
N LYS A 43 -13.59 4.38 -9.89
CA LYS A 43 -13.43 4.23 -8.44
C LYS A 43 -11.98 3.86 -8.13
N GLY A 44 -11.29 4.77 -7.47
CA GLY A 44 -9.95 4.53 -6.98
C GLY A 44 -9.94 3.55 -5.80
N PRO A 45 -8.75 3.05 -5.43
CA PRO A 45 -8.59 2.21 -4.25
C PRO A 45 -8.85 2.96 -2.95
N ILE A 46 -9.19 2.22 -1.91
CA ILE A 46 -9.17 2.71 -0.53
C ILE A 46 -7.91 2.16 0.13
N ILE A 47 -6.98 3.04 0.49
CA ILE A 47 -5.73 2.70 1.15
C ILE A 47 -5.86 3.03 2.63
N LYS A 48 -6.03 1.99 3.46
CA LYS A 48 -6.33 2.15 4.88
C LYS A 48 -5.12 2.51 5.73
N LYS A 49 -5.41 2.97 6.95
CA LYS A 49 -4.43 3.52 7.90
C LYS A 49 -3.19 2.64 8.04
N GLY A 50 -2.02 3.29 7.98
CA GLY A 50 -0.73 2.65 8.22
C GLY A 50 -0.31 1.61 7.19
N ALA A 51 -1.04 1.44 6.08
CA ALA A 51 -0.62 0.56 4.99
C ALA A 51 0.68 1.04 4.35
N GLN A 52 1.52 0.08 3.95
CA GLN A 52 2.83 0.33 3.36
C GLN A 52 2.90 -0.21 1.94
N ILE A 53 3.10 0.69 0.99
CA ILE A 53 3.14 0.36 -0.43
C ILE A 53 4.59 0.40 -0.89
N GLY A 54 5.14 -0.77 -1.25
CA GLY A 54 6.51 -0.93 -1.73
C GLY A 54 6.80 -0.23 -3.06
N VAL A 55 8.07 -0.17 -3.43
CA VAL A 55 8.54 0.50 -4.65
C VAL A 55 7.87 -0.06 -5.90
N ASN A 56 7.51 0.80 -6.85
CA ASN A 56 7.00 0.41 -8.16
C ASN A 56 5.77 -0.53 -8.12
N VAL A 57 4.87 -0.35 -7.15
CA VAL A 57 3.61 -1.11 -7.04
C VAL A 57 2.52 -0.48 -7.89
N THR A 58 1.69 -1.31 -8.53
CA THR A 58 0.44 -0.87 -9.18
C THR A 58 -0.77 -1.33 -8.37
N LEU A 59 -1.64 -0.39 -7.98
CA LEU A 59 -2.92 -0.66 -7.32
C LEU A 59 -4.06 -0.50 -8.34
N LEU A 60 -4.81 -1.58 -8.59
CA LEU A 60 -5.92 -1.55 -9.54
C LEU A 60 -7.19 -0.93 -8.95
N PRO A 61 -8.12 -0.44 -9.79
CA PRO A 61 -9.37 0.16 -9.36
C PRO A 61 -10.21 -0.73 -8.42
N PHE A 62 -11.11 -0.12 -7.65
CA PHE A 62 -12.11 -0.78 -6.79
C PHE A 62 -11.61 -1.61 -5.60
N ILE A 63 -10.30 -1.71 -5.36
CA ILE A 63 -9.78 -2.52 -4.25
C ILE A 63 -9.68 -1.74 -2.93
N THR A 64 -9.60 -2.48 -1.84
CA THR A 64 -9.23 -1.98 -0.52
C THR A 64 -7.89 -2.56 -0.07
N VAL A 65 -6.95 -1.71 0.31
CA VAL A 65 -5.70 -2.11 0.96
C VAL A 65 -5.89 -1.99 2.48
N GLY A 66 -5.89 -3.13 3.18
CA GLY A 66 -6.17 -3.22 4.61
C GLY A 66 -5.15 -2.50 5.51
N GLU A 67 -5.58 -2.20 6.73
CA GLU A 67 -4.79 -1.47 7.72
C GLU A 67 -3.48 -2.20 8.03
N HIS A 68 -2.38 -1.44 8.13
CA HIS A 68 -1.06 -1.97 8.45
C HIS A 68 -0.62 -3.16 7.56
N SER A 69 -1.14 -3.26 6.34
CA SER A 69 -0.67 -4.25 5.36
C SER A 69 0.64 -3.80 4.70
N LEU A 70 1.40 -4.76 4.20
CA LEU A 70 2.65 -4.53 3.46
C LEU A 70 2.53 -5.08 2.04
N ILE A 71 2.65 -4.20 1.06
CA ILE A 71 2.71 -4.56 -0.36
C ILE A 71 4.17 -4.64 -0.78
N GLY A 72 4.64 -5.82 -1.20
CA GLY A 72 5.99 -6.01 -1.74
C GLY A 72 6.20 -5.19 -3.01
N GLY A 73 7.44 -4.74 -3.23
CA GLY A 73 7.79 -3.95 -4.42
C GLY A 73 7.52 -4.67 -5.74
N GLY A 74 7.19 -3.92 -6.79
CA GLY A 74 6.91 -4.45 -8.13
C GLY A 74 5.57 -5.20 -8.25
N SER A 75 4.73 -5.18 -7.22
CA SER A 75 3.48 -5.95 -7.22
C SER A 75 2.36 -5.27 -8.00
N VAL A 76 1.47 -6.07 -8.58
CA VAL A 76 0.21 -5.61 -9.20
C VAL A 76 -0.95 -6.13 -8.36
N VAL A 77 -1.58 -5.23 -7.60
CA VAL A 77 -2.63 -5.59 -6.65
C VAL A 77 -3.98 -5.52 -7.36
N THR A 78 -4.60 -6.69 -7.53
CA THR A 78 -5.83 -6.86 -8.32
C THR A 78 -7.06 -7.20 -7.48
N LYS A 79 -6.90 -7.34 -6.16
CA LYS A 79 -7.96 -7.73 -5.21
C LYS A 79 -7.70 -7.05 -3.86
N ASP A 80 -8.71 -7.04 -3.01
CA ASP A 80 -8.60 -6.55 -1.64
C ASP A 80 -7.47 -7.25 -0.88
N VAL A 81 -6.75 -6.47 -0.07
CA VAL A 81 -5.64 -6.91 0.77
C VAL A 81 -6.12 -6.94 2.22
N PRO A 82 -6.05 -8.09 2.91
CA PRO A 82 -6.40 -8.17 4.32
C PRO A 82 -5.49 -7.26 5.18
N SER A 83 -6.05 -6.72 6.27
CA SER A 83 -5.25 -5.99 7.27
C SER A 83 -4.13 -6.86 7.81
N ARG A 84 -3.00 -6.23 8.17
CA ARG A 84 -1.82 -6.89 8.75
C ARG A 84 -1.25 -8.05 7.91
N SER A 85 -1.50 -8.06 6.60
CA SER A 85 -0.98 -9.09 5.69
C SER A 85 0.18 -8.57 4.85
N VAL A 86 1.04 -9.50 4.44
CA VAL A 86 2.06 -9.26 3.42
C VAL A 86 1.57 -9.83 2.10
N VAL A 87 1.45 -9.00 1.08
CA VAL A 87 1.09 -9.42 -0.28
C VAL A 87 2.19 -9.04 -1.26
N TYR A 88 2.43 -9.88 -2.25
CA TYR A 88 3.32 -9.52 -3.36
C TYR A 88 3.02 -10.34 -4.63
N GLY A 89 3.61 -9.90 -5.75
CA GLY A 89 3.57 -10.59 -7.04
C GLY A 89 2.69 -9.88 -8.08
N ASN A 90 2.64 -10.46 -9.28
CA ASN A 90 1.79 -10.01 -10.37
C ASN A 90 1.08 -11.23 -10.99
N PRO A 91 -0.22 -11.44 -10.71
CA PRO A 91 -1.05 -10.68 -9.77
C PRO A 91 -0.67 -10.95 -8.30
N ALA A 92 -0.81 -9.95 -7.43
CA ALA A 92 -0.42 -10.06 -6.03
C ALA A 92 -1.24 -11.11 -5.28
N ARG A 93 -0.59 -11.84 -4.37
CA ARG A 93 -1.22 -12.84 -3.49
C ARG A 93 -0.76 -12.64 -2.05
N VAL A 94 -1.62 -13.01 -1.11
CA VAL A 94 -1.27 -13.06 0.32
C VAL A 94 -0.20 -14.13 0.50
N ALA A 95 0.92 -13.73 1.08
CA ALA A 95 2.05 -14.61 1.32
C ALA A 95 2.13 -15.04 2.79
N LYS A 96 1.94 -14.11 3.73
CA LYS A 96 2.06 -14.36 5.17
C LYS A 96 1.49 -13.20 6.01
N SER A 97 1.46 -13.36 7.32
CA SER A 97 1.17 -12.25 8.25
C SER A 97 2.35 -11.28 8.31
N ILE A 98 2.08 -10.00 8.57
CA ILE A 98 3.13 -9.02 8.85
C ILE A 98 3.90 -9.37 10.14
N ASP A 99 3.26 -10.07 11.07
CA ASP A 99 3.83 -10.54 12.34
C ASP A 99 4.90 -11.64 12.14
N ASP A 100 4.93 -12.27 10.97
CA ASP A 100 5.91 -13.29 10.60
C ASP A 100 7.21 -12.67 10.04
N LEU A 101 7.23 -11.36 9.81
CA LEU A 101 8.43 -10.68 9.32
C LEU A 101 9.47 -10.54 10.44
N ARG A 102 10.74 -10.71 10.07
CA ARG A 102 11.89 -10.54 10.95
C ARG A 102 12.85 -9.54 10.35
N CYS A 103 13.52 -8.75 11.18
CA CYS A 103 14.53 -7.83 10.69
C CYS A 103 15.73 -8.61 10.18
N ILE A 104 16.02 -8.50 8.88
CA ILE A 104 17.18 -9.16 8.26
C ILE A 104 18.53 -8.70 8.85
N ARG A 105 18.56 -7.51 9.49
CA ARG A 105 19.73 -6.95 10.16
C ARG A 105 19.79 -7.29 11.66
N GLY A 106 18.77 -7.96 12.21
CA GLY A 106 18.71 -8.31 13.63
C GLY A 106 18.58 -7.12 14.59
N LEU A 107 18.16 -5.94 14.10
CA LEU A 107 18.00 -4.74 14.95
C LEU A 107 16.73 -4.79 15.81
N THR A 108 15.74 -5.59 15.41
CA THR A 108 14.49 -5.82 16.12
C THR A 108 13.89 -7.15 15.69
N ASP A 109 13.25 -7.87 16.62
CA ASP A 109 12.55 -9.11 16.30
C ASP A 109 11.28 -8.88 15.49
N LYS A 110 10.59 -7.75 15.72
CA LYS A 110 9.32 -7.41 15.08
C LYS A 110 9.43 -6.03 14.40
N PRO A 111 9.86 -5.96 13.12
CA PRO A 111 10.07 -4.69 12.42
C PRO A 111 8.79 -3.86 12.27
N TYR A 112 7.63 -4.50 12.38
CA TYR A 112 6.31 -3.89 12.25
C TYR A 112 5.41 -4.20 13.46
N GLY A 113 6.00 -4.27 14.68
CA GLY A 113 5.34 -4.69 15.93
C GLY A 113 4.09 -3.89 16.36
N GLU A 114 3.82 -3.79 17.66
CA GLU A 114 2.60 -3.13 18.18
C GLU A 114 2.66 -1.58 18.18
N HIS A 115 3.82 -1.00 17.90
CA HIS A 115 4.03 0.45 17.96
C HIS A 115 3.85 1.12 16.58
N PRO A 116 3.15 2.26 16.51
CA PRO A 116 3.03 3.04 15.29
C PRO A 116 4.41 3.41 14.74
N ILE A 117 4.61 3.19 13.45
CA ILE A 117 5.89 3.27 12.71
C ILE A 117 6.39 4.73 12.57
N HIS A 118 5.85 5.66 13.37
CA HIS A 118 6.10 7.10 13.29
C HIS A 118 6.65 7.72 14.57
N ASP A 119 6.94 6.95 15.63
CA ASP A 119 7.66 7.46 16.81
C ASP A 119 9.18 7.52 16.62
N LEU A 120 9.64 7.93 15.42
CA LEU A 120 11.04 8.27 15.16
C LEU A 120 11.37 9.71 15.57
N ARG A 121 10.50 10.37 16.35
CA ARG A 121 10.76 11.71 16.91
C ARG A 121 11.58 11.70 18.20
N SER A 122 11.99 10.54 18.70
CA SER A 122 12.76 10.42 19.96
C SER A 122 14.24 10.05 19.79
N SER A 123 14.82 10.33 18.62
CA SER A 123 16.28 10.22 18.43
C SER A 123 16.84 11.55 17.97
N THR A 124 16.70 12.56 18.83
CA THR A 124 17.65 13.66 18.89
C THR A 124 18.99 13.09 19.34
N ILE A 125 19.98 13.11 18.44
CA ILE A 125 21.37 13.43 18.75
C ILE A 125 21.83 14.38 17.66
#